data_AF-A0A955R7E0-F1
#
_entry.id   AF-A0A955R7E0-F1
#
_cell.length_a   1.000
_cell.length_b   1.000
_cell.length_c   1.000
_cell.angle_alpha   90.00
_cell.angle_beta   90.00
_cell.angle_gamma   90.00
#
_symmetry.space_group_name_H-M   'P 1'
#
loop_
_entity.id
_entity.type
_entity.pdbx_description
1 polymer ?
#
loop_
_entity_poly.entity_id
_entity_poly.type
_entity_poly.pdbx_seq_one_letter_code
_entity_poly.pdbx_strand_id
1 'polypeptide(L)'
;MPYEGGEVASDRGTALSAADTIEGWRTRQGCEEAPTTTDWPDAVDDGTTVHEERSCADTAEEVRLLEVRGGGHTWPGGSQYLPRFVIGRVSEELDASEEIVEWFLDR
;
A
#
# COMPACT_ATOMS: atom_id res chain seq x y z
N MET A 1 -2.41 -7.77 9.66
CA MET A 1 -3.66 -7.56 8.89
C MET A 1 -3.60 -8.41 7.64
N PRO A 2 -4.67 -9.11 7.24
CA PRO A 2 -4.66 -9.96 6.05
C PRO A 2 -4.79 -9.11 4.78
N TYR A 3 -3.83 -9.23 3.85
CA TYR A 3 -3.81 -8.49 2.59
C TYR A 3 -4.97 -8.90 1.66
N GLU A 4 -5.23 -10.21 1.58
CA GLU A 4 -6.35 -10.80 0.85
C GLU A 4 -7.71 -10.64 1.57
N GLY A 5 -7.75 -9.88 2.68
CA GLY A 5 -8.95 -9.75 3.50
C GLY A 5 -9.26 -11.01 4.33
N GLY A 6 -10.44 -11.02 4.93
CA GLY A 6 -10.91 -12.12 5.78
C GLY A 6 -10.88 -11.81 7.27
N GLU A 7 -11.05 -12.86 8.08
CA GLU A 7 -11.17 -12.73 9.55
C GLU A 7 -9.88 -12.21 10.18
N VAL A 8 -10.01 -11.18 11.01
CA VAL A 8 -8.92 -10.61 11.81
C VAL A 8 -8.89 -11.32 13.16
N ALA A 9 -7.69 -11.72 13.58
CA ALA A 9 -7.49 -12.46 14.83
C ALA A 9 -8.13 -11.78 16.05
N SER A 10 -8.56 -12.60 17.01
CA SER A 10 -9.17 -12.18 18.28
C SER A 10 -10.53 -11.48 18.12
N ASP A 11 -11.41 -12.02 17.28
CA ASP A 11 -12.78 -11.55 17.07
C ASP A 11 -12.87 -10.06 16.66
N ARG A 12 -11.85 -9.56 15.96
CA ARG A 12 -11.76 -8.15 15.53
C ARG A 12 -12.53 -7.87 14.24
N GLY A 13 -13.39 -8.80 13.82
CA GLY A 13 -14.21 -8.70 12.63
C GLY A 13 -13.48 -9.15 11.36
N THR A 14 -14.04 -8.76 10.21
CA THR A 14 -13.55 -9.13 8.88
C THR A 14 -12.99 -7.89 8.18
N ALA A 15 -11.78 -8.01 7.62
CA ALA A 15 -11.20 -6.99 6.76
C ALA A 15 -11.60 -7.25 5.29
N LEU A 16 -11.82 -6.16 4.54
CA LEU A 16 -11.81 -6.23 3.08
C LEU A 16 -10.38 -6.53 2.60
N SER A 17 -10.27 -7.14 1.43
CA SER A 17 -8.97 -7.27 0.77
C SER A 17 -8.44 -5.90 0.34
N ALA A 18 -7.13 -5.80 0.09
CA ALA A 18 -6.53 -4.60 -0.50
C ALA A 18 -7.18 -4.28 -1.86
N ALA A 19 -7.42 -5.31 -2.69
CA ALA A 19 -8.09 -5.20 -3.98
C ALA A 19 -9.53 -4.67 -3.86
N ASP A 20 -10.34 -5.21 -2.95
CA ASP A 20 -11.72 -4.73 -2.73
C ASP A 20 -11.72 -3.30 -2.17
N THR A 21 -10.75 -2.97 -1.33
CA THR A 21 -10.61 -1.64 -0.74
C THR A 21 -10.29 -0.61 -1.82
N ILE A 22 -9.30 -0.86 -2.69
CA ILE A 22 -8.92 0.09 -3.73
C ILE A 22 -10.01 0.22 -4.80
N GLU A 23 -10.67 -0.88 -5.18
CA GLU A 23 -11.79 -0.84 -6.12
C GLU A 23 -12.96 -0.01 -5.58
N GLY A 24 -13.24 -0.12 -4.28
CA GLY A 24 -14.20 0.73 -3.63
C GLY A 24 -13.86 2.23 -3.72
N TRP A 25 -12.59 2.61 -3.59
CA TRP A 25 -12.17 4.01 -3.75
C TRP A 25 -12.29 4.47 -5.21
N ARG A 26 -11.82 3.65 -6.16
CA ARG A 26 -11.95 3.92 -7.60
C ARG A 26 -13.40 4.14 -8.02
N THR A 27 -14.32 3.29 -7.56
CA THR A 27 -15.76 3.43 -7.80
C THR A 27 -16.31 4.76 -7.27
N ARG A 28 -15.90 5.17 -6.06
CA ARG A 28 -16.36 6.45 -5.46
C ARG A 28 -15.84 7.68 -6.19
N GLN A 29 -14.65 7.58 -6.76
CA GLN A 29 -14.00 8.63 -7.53
C GLN A 29 -14.43 8.64 -9.01
N GLY A 30 -15.24 7.67 -9.45
CA GLY A 30 -15.68 7.57 -10.85
C GLY A 30 -14.58 7.13 -11.82
N CYS A 31 -13.55 6.42 -11.34
CA CYS A 31 -12.49 5.89 -12.19
C CYS A 31 -12.97 4.64 -12.93
N GLU A 32 -13.44 4.82 -14.17
CA GLU A 32 -13.96 3.74 -15.01
C GLU A 32 -12.85 2.95 -15.71
N GLU A 33 -11.74 3.60 -16.06
CA GLU A 33 -10.60 2.92 -16.67
C GLU A 33 -9.85 2.04 -15.67
N ALA A 34 -9.27 0.95 -16.19
CA ALA A 34 -8.35 0.11 -15.44
C ALA A 34 -7.13 0.93 -14.97
N PRO A 35 -6.56 0.63 -13.79
CA PRO A 35 -5.40 1.35 -13.30
C PRO A 35 -4.20 1.08 -14.20
N THR A 36 -3.31 2.06 -14.32
CA THR A 36 -1.96 1.80 -14.78
C THR A 36 -1.16 1.21 -13.61
N THR A 37 -0.28 0.26 -13.92
CA THR A 37 0.55 -0.39 -12.91
C THR A 37 2.03 -0.19 -13.21
N THR A 38 2.84 -0.04 -12.16
CA THR A 38 4.29 0.16 -12.29
C THR A 38 5.00 -0.41 -11.07
N ASP A 39 6.05 -1.18 -11.29
CA ASP A 39 6.98 -1.56 -10.23
C ASP A 39 8.02 -0.45 -10.09
N TRP A 40 8.26 0.02 -8.86
CA TRP A 40 9.31 1.00 -8.59
C TRP A 40 10.69 0.36 -8.71
N PRO A 41 11.76 1.16 -8.93
CA PRO A 41 13.11 0.64 -8.87
C PRO A 41 13.39 0.03 -7.48
N ASP A 42 13.83 -1.22 -7.46
CA ASP A 42 14.34 -1.93 -6.27
C ASP A 42 15.70 -1.34 -5.89
N ALA A 43 15.70 -0.35 -5.01
CA ALA A 43 16.86 0.49 -4.70
C ALA A 43 17.69 -0.04 -3.52
N VAL A 44 17.08 -0.83 -2.63
CA VAL A 44 17.66 -1.35 -1.40
C VAL A 44 17.48 -2.87 -1.34
N ASP A 45 18.58 -3.61 -1.18
CA ASP A 45 18.53 -5.07 -0.99
C ASP A 45 18.04 -5.46 0.43
N ASP A 46 16.77 -5.17 0.72
CA ASP A 46 16.10 -5.50 1.98
C ASP A 46 15.13 -6.71 1.85
N GLY A 47 14.92 -7.17 0.61
CA GLY A 47 14.02 -8.27 0.25
C GLY A 47 12.56 -7.86 0.13
N THR A 48 12.29 -6.58 -0.11
CA THR A 48 10.98 -6.00 -0.41
C THR A 48 11.00 -5.26 -1.74
N THR A 49 9.85 -5.07 -2.37
CA THR A 49 9.69 -4.22 -3.57
C THR A 49 8.37 -3.47 -3.50
N VAL A 50 8.24 -2.39 -4.27
CA VAL A 50 7.01 -1.59 -4.32
C VAL A 50 6.34 -1.72 -5.68
N HIS A 51 5.06 -2.10 -5.65
CA HIS A 51 4.19 -2.10 -6.80
C HIS A 51 3.14 -1.01 -6.64
N GLU A 52 2.96 -0.21 -7.67
CA GLU A 52 2.03 0.91 -7.68
C GLU A 52 0.90 0.67 -8.69
N GLU A 53 -0.32 0.98 -8.27
CA GLU A 53 -1.47 1.14 -9.15
C GLU A 53 -1.94 2.61 -9.11
N ARG A 54 -2.15 3.23 -10.28
CA ARG A 54 -2.72 4.59 -10.40
C ARG A 54 -4.01 4.54 -11.22
N SER A 55 -5.09 5.11 -10.69
CA SER A 55 -6.38 5.29 -11.38
C SER A 55 -6.73 6.76 -11.46
N CYS A 56 -7.39 7.20 -12.54
CA CYS A 56 -7.66 8.62 -12.79
C CYS A 56 -6.38 9.47 -12.66
N ALA A 57 -5.25 8.98 -13.18
CA ALA A 57 -3.96 9.63 -13.02
C ALA A 57 -3.99 11.09 -13.50
N ASP A 58 -3.34 11.97 -12.74
CA ASP A 58 -3.17 13.39 -13.05
C ASP A 58 -4.50 14.18 -13.06
N THR A 59 -5.48 13.70 -12.27
CA THR A 59 -6.78 14.37 -12.02
C THR A 59 -7.00 14.62 -10.51
N ALA A 60 -8.04 15.38 -10.17
CA ALA A 60 -8.43 15.59 -8.77
C ALA A 60 -9.04 14.32 -8.14
N GLU A 61 -9.49 13.39 -8.99
CA GLU A 61 -10.11 12.14 -8.61
C GLU A 61 -9.10 10.99 -8.41
N GLU A 62 -7.80 11.25 -8.57
CA GLU A 62 -6.76 10.23 -8.60
C GLU A 62 -6.75 9.31 -7.36
N VAL A 63 -6.59 8.01 -7.61
CA VAL A 63 -6.47 6.97 -6.57
C VAL A 63 -5.17 6.21 -6.80
N ARG A 64 -4.33 6.12 -5.76
CA ARG A 64 -3.10 5.34 -5.74
C ARG A 64 -3.18 4.18 -4.75
N LEU A 65 -2.66 3.03 -5.14
CA LEU A 65 -2.29 1.93 -4.24
C LEU A 65 -0.79 1.71 -4.33
N LEU A 66 -0.09 1.78 -3.19
CA LEU A 66 1.30 1.34 -3.06
C LEU A 66 1.31 0.02 -2.29
N GLU A 67 1.62 -1.07 -2.97
CA GLU A 67 1.77 -2.42 -2.42
C GLU A 67 3.25 -2.69 -2.15
N VAL A 68 3.59 -2.94 -0.88
CA VAL A 68 4.92 -3.42 -0.49
C VAL A 68 4.94 -4.95 -0.50
N ARG A 69 5.59 -5.53 -1.50
CA ARG A 69 5.76 -6.98 -1.65
C ARG A 69 6.94 -7.47 -0.81
N GLY A 70 6.82 -8.65 -0.21
CA GLY A 70 7.85 -9.21 0.68
C GLY A 70 7.94 -8.54 2.07
N GLY A 71 7.20 -7.46 2.27
CA GLY A 71 7.07 -6.71 3.52
C GLY A 71 6.20 -7.40 4.58
N GLY A 72 6.18 -6.79 5.75
CA GLY A 72 5.42 -7.22 6.91
C GLY A 72 4.21 -6.34 7.24
N HIS A 73 3.59 -6.61 8.38
CA HIS A 73 2.65 -5.69 9.01
C HIS A 73 3.40 -4.56 9.73
N THR A 74 4.03 -3.71 8.93
CA THR A 74 4.95 -2.65 9.36
C THR A 74 4.69 -1.34 8.61
N TRP A 75 5.33 -0.26 9.05
CA TRP A 75 5.30 1.04 8.37
C TRP A 75 6.57 1.22 7.52
N PRO A 76 6.50 1.31 6.19
CA PRO A 76 7.67 1.57 5.33
C PRO A 76 8.40 2.86 5.71
N GLY A 77 9.73 2.84 5.70
CA GLY A 77 10.58 3.94 6.20
C GLY A 77 10.64 4.03 7.73
N GLY A 78 9.85 3.21 8.44
CA GLY A 78 9.87 3.15 9.90
C GLY A 78 11.01 2.29 10.46
N SER A 79 11.01 2.13 11.79
CA SER A 79 11.98 1.24 12.45
C SER A 79 11.46 -0.20 12.55
N GLN A 80 12.36 -1.19 12.46
CA GLN A 80 12.08 -2.60 12.78
C GLN A 80 11.90 -2.77 14.30
N TYR A 81 10.75 -2.33 14.83
CA TYR A 81 10.52 -2.22 16.27
C TYR A 81 10.21 -3.55 16.97
N LEU A 82 9.91 -4.61 16.22
CA LEU A 82 9.76 -5.99 16.71
C LEU A 82 10.50 -6.98 15.79
N PRO A 83 10.81 -8.21 16.27
CA PRO A 83 11.47 -9.22 15.45
C PRO A 83 10.71 -9.54 14.16
N ARG A 84 11.46 -9.76 13.07
CA ARG A 84 10.91 -10.05 11.72
C ARG A 84 9.95 -11.22 11.67
N PHE A 85 10.12 -12.24 12.52
CA PHE A 85 9.22 -13.40 12.54
C PHE A 85 7.82 -13.08 13.13
N VAL A 86 7.65 -11.93 13.79
CA VAL A 86 6.38 -11.50 14.38
C VAL A 86 5.64 -10.54 13.45
N ILE A 87 6.34 -9.52 12.96
CA ILE A 87 5.73 -8.42 12.18
C ILE A 87 6.14 -8.41 10.72
N GLY A 88 7.03 -9.28 10.27
CA GLY A 88 7.62 -9.25 8.93
C GLY A 88 8.73 -8.21 8.78
N ARG A 89 9.17 -7.99 7.53
CA ARG A 89 10.20 -7.02 7.18
C ARG A 89 9.61 -5.62 7.13
N VAL A 90 10.35 -4.63 7.62
CA VAL A 90 10.13 -3.23 7.25
C VAL A 90 10.78 -3.00 5.90
N SER A 91 10.06 -2.32 4.99
CA SER A 91 10.61 -1.90 3.70
C SER A 91 11.33 -0.56 3.83
N GLU A 92 12.49 -0.47 3.19
CA GLU A 92 13.34 0.71 3.04
C GLU A 92 13.21 1.32 1.62
N GLU A 93 12.34 0.76 0.77
CA GLU A 93 12.09 1.22 -0.61
C GLU A 93 11.31 2.55 -0.68
N LEU A 94 10.56 2.90 0.38
CA LEU A 94 9.86 4.19 0.49
C LEU A 94 9.70 4.64 1.96
N ASP A 95 9.53 5.95 2.18
CA ASP A 95 8.95 6.48 3.42
C ASP A 95 7.45 6.74 3.21
N ALA A 96 6.61 5.90 3.81
CA ALA A 96 5.16 6.01 3.62
C ALA A 96 4.58 7.31 4.18
N SER A 97 5.23 7.92 5.19
CA SER A 97 4.77 9.19 5.77
C SER A 97 5.05 10.34 4.83
N GLU A 98 6.24 10.37 4.24
CA GLU A 98 6.62 11.36 3.23
C GLU A 98 5.72 11.25 2.00
N GLU A 99 5.54 10.05 1.45
CA GLU A 99 4.66 9.81 0.29
C GLU A 99 3.21 10.28 0.53
N ILE A 100 2.65 10.00 1.71
CA ILE A 100 1.30 10.45 2.05
C ILE A 100 1.24 11.97 2.16
N VAL A 101 2.24 12.60 2.79
CA VAL A 101 2.27 14.05 2.97
C VAL A 101 2.43 14.76 1.63
N GLU A 102 3.39 14.35 0.81
CA GLU A 102 3.61 14.89 -0.54
C GLU A 102 2.35 14.73 -1.39
N TRP A 103 1.70 13.57 -1.34
CA TRP A 103 0.46 13.31 -2.06
C TRP A 103 -0.66 14.31 -1.76
N PHE A 104 -0.83 14.70 -0.49
CA PHE A 104 -1.91 15.59 -0.05
C PHE A 104 -1.55 17.08 -0.09
N LEU A 105 -0.27 17.43 -0.01
CA LEU A 105 0.18 18.83 0.08
C LEU A 105 0.65 19.41 -1.26
N ASP A 106 1.22 18.58 -2.14
CA ASP A 106 1.85 19.05 -3.39
C ASP A 106 0.97 18.81 -4.63
N ARG A 107 -0.31 18.48 -4.40
CA ARG A 107 -1.33 18.29 -5.44
C ARG A 107 -2.18 19.54 -5.67
#